data_AF-A0A956Y0A5-F1
#
_entry.id   AF-A0A956Y0A5-F1
#
_cell.length_a   1.000
_cell.length_b   1.000
_cell.length_c   1.000
_cell.angle_alpha   90.00
_cell.angle_beta   90.00
_cell.angle_gamma   90.00
#
_symmetry.space_group_name_H-M   'P 1'
#
loop_
_entity.id
_entity.type
_entity.pdbx_description
1 polymer ?
#
loop_
_entity_poly.entity_id
_entity_poly.type
_entity_poly.pdbx_seq_one_letter_code
_entity_poly.pdbx_strand_id
1 'polypeptide(L)'
;MLISFGGLEIKIEKNVVLAFLMLAVIFAVVIVIIGAISGDISQFTALEVIWVAMAAAAFHFVLQSVHLIGHAVAAWTTGYQMSRMWFLYAFAMTLYPRDEPTIPARLHIRRSLGGPIAFGIALIIVFLLWSNARDAYWTLRYLTSFMLFEAVFLFFFSSIVTDGLMFIVRKQWLPSEEA
;
A
#
# COMPACT_ATOMS: atom_id res chain seq x y z
N MET A 1 5.96 -10.51 -13.79
CA MET A 1 6.33 -9.49 -14.79
C MET A 1 7.44 -8.63 -14.21
N LEU A 2 8.45 -8.28 -15.00
CA LEU A 2 9.55 -7.38 -14.61
C LEU A 2 9.56 -6.19 -15.57
N ILE A 3 9.57 -4.97 -15.05
CA ILE A 3 9.63 -3.73 -15.81
C ILE A 3 10.77 -2.88 -15.23
N SER A 4 11.56 -2.18 -16.06
CA SER A 4 12.64 -1.31 -15.57
C SER A 4 12.42 0.12 -16.04
N PHE A 5 12.54 1.08 -15.11
CA PHE A 5 12.45 2.50 -15.38
C PHE A 5 13.62 3.23 -14.72
N GLY A 6 14.57 3.70 -15.53
CA GLY A 6 15.69 4.51 -15.04
C GLY A 6 16.53 3.85 -13.95
N GLY A 7 16.68 2.52 -13.97
CA GLY A 7 17.41 1.75 -12.96
C GLY A 7 16.55 1.20 -11.81
N LEU A 8 15.28 1.62 -11.70
CA LEU A 8 14.31 1.03 -10.76
C LEU A 8 13.54 -0.10 -11.44
N GLU A 9 13.63 -1.30 -10.88
CA GLU A 9 12.87 -2.46 -11.33
C GLU A 9 11.52 -2.56 -10.61
N ILE A 10 10.46 -2.92 -11.32
CA ILE A 10 9.15 -3.28 -10.77
C ILE A 10 8.92 -4.76 -11.06
N LYS A 11 8.89 -5.58 -10.01
CA LYS A 11 8.62 -7.02 -10.09
C LYS A 11 7.24 -7.31 -9.52
N ILE A 12 6.39 -7.91 -10.33
CA ILE A 12 5.04 -8.35 -9.95
C ILE A 12 4.99 -9.88 -10.06
N GLU A 13 4.77 -10.54 -8.93
CA GLU A 13 4.65 -12.00 -8.86
C GLU A 13 3.29 -12.50 -9.35
N LYS A 14 3.23 -13.75 -9.81
CA LYS A 14 1.98 -14.34 -10.33
C LYS A 14 0.88 -14.43 -9.27
N ASN A 15 1.27 -14.58 -8.00
CA ASN A 15 0.36 -14.66 -6.87
C ASN A 15 -0.36 -13.33 -6.56
N VAL A 16 0.07 -12.21 -7.14
CA VAL A 16 -0.59 -10.90 -6.97
C VAL A 16 -2.00 -10.92 -7.57
N VAL A 17 -2.19 -11.58 -8.72
CA VAL A 17 -3.52 -11.69 -9.35
C VAL A 17 -4.47 -12.48 -8.44
N LEU A 18 -3.99 -13.59 -7.87
CA LEU A 18 -4.78 -14.38 -6.92
C LEU A 18 -5.11 -13.58 -5.66
N ALA A 19 -4.14 -12.85 -5.11
CA ALA A 19 -4.36 -12.00 -3.94
C ALA A 19 -5.37 -10.89 -4.20
N PHE A 20 -5.32 -10.25 -5.38
CA PHE A 20 -6.32 -9.29 -5.81
C PHE A 20 -7.74 -9.88 -5.82
N LEU A 21 -7.91 -11.06 -6.41
CA LEU A 21 -9.21 -11.73 -6.44
C LEU A 21 -9.69 -12.12 -5.03
N MET A 22 -8.79 -12.61 -4.18
CA MET A 22 -9.13 -12.94 -2.79
C MET A 22 -9.53 -11.69 -1.99
N LEU A 23 -8.81 -10.58 -2.13
CA LEU A 23 -9.17 -9.30 -1.50
C LEU A 23 -10.54 -8.80 -1.98
N ALA A 24 -10.81 -8.88 -3.29
CA ALA A 24 -12.12 -8.50 -3.82
C ALA A 24 -13.25 -9.35 -3.23
N VAL A 25 -13.07 -10.67 -3.07
CA VAL A 25 -14.07 -11.52 -2.41
C VAL A 25 -14.24 -11.13 -0.94
N ILE A 26 -13.14 -10.91 -0.21
CA ILE A 26 -13.18 -10.50 1.20
C ILE A 26 -13.93 -9.17 1.34
N PHE A 27 -13.61 -8.16 0.52
CA PHE A 27 -14.28 -6.86 0.57
C PHE A 27 -15.75 -6.96 0.19
N ALA A 28 -16.12 -7.77 -0.81
CA ALA A 28 -17.53 -8.01 -1.14
C ALA A 28 -18.30 -8.57 0.07
N VAL A 29 -17.72 -9.54 0.78
CA VAL A 29 -18.32 -10.11 2.00
C VAL A 29 -18.46 -9.05 3.09
N VAL A 30 -17.43 -8.25 3.33
CA VAL A 30 -17.48 -7.18 4.35
C VAL A 30 -18.51 -6.11 3.98
N ILE A 31 -18.62 -5.71 2.70
CA ILE A 31 -19.65 -4.76 2.22
C ILE A 31 -21.05 -5.31 2.54
N VAL A 32 -21.32 -6.57 2.21
CA VAL A 32 -22.63 -7.20 2.46
C VAL A 32 -22.93 -7.25 3.97
N ILE A 33 -21.96 -7.61 4.80
CA ILE A 33 -22.13 -7.65 6.26
C ILE A 33 -22.43 -6.25 6.82
N ILE A 34 -21.64 -5.24 6.45
CA ILE A 34 -21.85 -3.86 6.90
C ILE A 34 -23.20 -3.32 6.39
N GLY A 35 -23.55 -3.62 5.14
CA GLY A 35 -24.85 -3.26 4.56
C GLY A 35 -26.03 -3.91 5.29
N ALA A 36 -25.90 -5.18 5.68
CA ALA A 36 -26.92 -5.85 6.49
C ALA A 36 -27.08 -5.21 7.87
N ILE A 37 -25.97 -4.91 8.55
CA ILE A 37 -25.97 -4.30 9.89
C ILE A 37 -26.53 -2.88 9.86
N SER A 38 -26.20 -2.10 8.84
CA SER A 38 -26.67 -0.72 8.66
C SER A 38 -28.10 -0.61 8.13
N GLY A 39 -28.70 -1.72 7.66
CA GLY A 39 -30.02 -1.72 7.02
C GLY A 39 -30.02 -1.28 5.55
N ASP A 40 -28.85 -1.08 4.94
CA ASP A 40 -28.69 -0.67 3.54
C ASP A 40 -28.84 -1.82 2.53
N ILE A 41 -28.89 -3.09 2.97
CA ILE A 41 -28.77 -4.25 2.08
C ILE A 41 -29.81 -4.30 0.95
N SER A 42 -30.98 -3.72 1.15
CA SER A 42 -32.04 -3.62 0.13
C SER A 42 -31.67 -2.69 -1.04
N GLN A 43 -30.67 -1.83 -0.87
CA GLN A 43 -30.17 -0.92 -1.90
C GLN A 43 -29.12 -1.60 -2.80
N PHE A 44 -28.63 -2.78 -2.44
CA PHE A 44 -27.51 -3.41 -3.12
C PHE A 44 -27.97 -4.30 -4.27
N THR A 45 -27.36 -4.13 -5.44
CA THR A 45 -27.32 -5.17 -6.46
C THR A 45 -26.01 -5.96 -6.36
N ALA A 46 -26.04 -7.23 -6.77
CA ALA A 46 -24.85 -8.08 -6.78
C ALA A 46 -23.72 -7.48 -7.64
N LEU A 47 -24.09 -6.86 -8.77
CA LEU A 47 -23.14 -6.25 -9.69
C LEU A 47 -22.44 -5.03 -9.06
N GLU A 48 -23.17 -4.17 -8.37
CA GLU A 48 -22.59 -3.00 -7.70
C GLU A 48 -21.64 -3.42 -6.56
N VAL A 49 -22.00 -4.45 -5.78
CA VAL A 49 -21.11 -4.99 -4.73
C VAL A 49 -19.81 -5.52 -5.33
N ILE A 50 -19.88 -6.27 -6.43
CA ILE A 50 -18.69 -6.77 -7.14
C ILE A 50 -17.82 -5.61 -7.61
N TRP A 51 -18.42 -4.59 -8.22
CA TRP A 51 -17.68 -3.42 -8.69
C TRP A 51 -16.96 -2.67 -7.58
N VAL A 52 -17.66 -2.37 -6.47
CA VAL A 52 -17.07 -1.67 -5.32
C VAL A 52 -15.93 -2.48 -4.72
N ALA A 53 -16.12 -3.79 -4.57
CA ALA A 53 -15.11 -4.67 -3.99
C ALA A 53 -13.86 -4.80 -4.88
N MET A 54 -14.03 -4.92 -6.20
CA MET A 54 -12.93 -4.94 -7.16
C MET A 54 -12.18 -3.61 -7.20
N ALA A 55 -12.90 -2.49 -7.14
CA ALA A 55 -12.30 -1.16 -7.06
C ALA A 55 -11.51 -0.96 -5.77
N ALA A 56 -12.05 -1.39 -4.62
CA ALA A 56 -11.34 -1.36 -3.34
C ALA A 56 -10.09 -2.27 -3.35
N ALA A 57 -10.17 -3.48 -3.93
CA ALA A 57 -9.03 -4.37 -4.08
C ALA A 57 -7.95 -3.79 -5.01
N ALA A 58 -8.34 -3.09 -6.08
CA ALA A 58 -7.38 -2.40 -6.95
C ALA A 58 -6.72 -1.24 -6.19
N PHE A 59 -7.51 -0.50 -5.43
CA PHE A 59 -7.04 0.61 -4.62
C PHE A 59 -6.01 0.19 -3.57
N HIS A 60 -6.15 -1.00 -2.98
CA HIS A 60 -5.14 -1.59 -2.09
C HIS A 60 -3.74 -1.60 -2.74
N PHE A 61 -3.62 -2.11 -3.97
CA PHE A 61 -2.33 -2.15 -4.68
C PHE A 61 -1.88 -0.77 -5.16
N VAL A 62 -2.80 0.15 -5.44
CA VAL A 62 -2.46 1.56 -5.70
C VAL A 62 -1.81 2.19 -4.48
N LEU A 63 -2.36 1.98 -3.28
CA LEU A 63 -1.77 2.49 -2.03
C LEU A 63 -0.38 1.91 -1.77
N GLN A 64 -0.20 0.60 -1.95
CA GLN A 64 1.13 -0.04 -1.86
C GLN A 64 2.12 0.58 -2.86
N SER A 65 1.66 0.88 -4.07
CA SER A 65 2.47 1.52 -5.11
C SER A 65 2.87 2.94 -4.70
N VAL A 66 1.93 3.74 -4.20
CA VAL A 66 2.20 5.12 -3.72
C VAL A 66 3.22 5.10 -2.59
N HIS A 67 3.09 4.18 -1.65
CA HIS A 67 4.04 4.00 -0.54
C HIS A 67 5.45 3.65 -1.04
N LEU A 68 5.58 2.64 -1.92
CA LEU A 68 6.87 2.26 -2.50
C LEU A 68 7.50 3.36 -3.37
N ILE A 69 6.68 4.11 -4.13
CA ILE A 69 7.15 5.27 -4.90
C ILE A 69 7.69 6.34 -3.96
N GLY A 70 7.05 6.58 -2.82
CA GLY A 70 7.55 7.47 -1.79
C GLY A 70 8.97 7.11 -1.35
N HIS A 71 9.23 5.83 -1.07
CA HIS A 71 10.58 5.35 -0.77
C HIS A 71 11.54 5.53 -1.94
N ALA A 72 11.12 5.20 -3.16
CA ALA A 72 11.97 5.31 -4.35
C ALA A 72 12.39 6.76 -4.62
N VAL A 73 11.46 7.71 -4.50
CA VAL A 73 11.73 9.15 -4.63
C VAL A 73 12.66 9.62 -3.52
N ALA A 74 12.40 9.26 -2.26
CA ALA A 74 13.28 9.63 -1.16
C ALA A 74 14.70 9.07 -1.34
N ALA A 75 14.82 7.79 -1.70
CA ALA A 75 16.06 7.11 -2.06
C ALA A 75 16.82 7.86 -3.15
N TRP A 76 16.15 8.21 -4.24
CA TRP A 76 16.74 8.99 -5.34
C TRP A 76 17.32 10.34 -4.86
N THR A 77 16.62 11.07 -4.00
CA THR A 77 17.11 12.36 -3.48
C THR A 77 18.31 12.26 -2.53
N THR A 78 18.66 11.05 -2.08
CA THR A 78 19.83 10.82 -1.21
C THR A 78 21.07 10.36 -1.96
N GLY A 79 20.96 10.05 -3.26
CA GLY A 79 22.03 9.41 -4.04
C GLY A 79 22.14 7.90 -3.83
N TYR A 80 21.39 7.33 -2.87
CA TYR A 80 21.33 5.90 -2.57
C TYR A 80 20.01 5.33 -3.07
N GLN A 81 19.98 4.96 -4.35
CA GLN A 81 18.75 4.57 -5.05
C GLN A 81 18.24 3.20 -4.61
N MET A 82 16.92 3.02 -4.69
CA MET A 82 16.31 1.68 -4.64
C MET A 82 16.59 0.94 -5.95
N SER A 83 16.78 -0.38 -5.87
CA SER A 83 16.94 -1.23 -7.04
C SER A 83 15.60 -1.79 -7.52
N ARG A 84 14.68 -2.12 -6.60
CA ARG A 84 13.43 -2.80 -6.99
C ARG A 84 12.25 -2.52 -6.05
N MET A 85 11.08 -2.35 -6.66
CA MET A 85 9.74 -2.48 -6.07
C MET A 85 9.23 -3.90 -6.33
N TRP A 86 8.95 -4.67 -5.28
CA TRP A 86 8.56 -6.07 -5.43
C TRP A 86 7.18 -6.35 -4.83
N PHE A 87 6.21 -6.64 -5.69
CA PHE A 87 4.84 -7.00 -5.32
C PHE A 87 4.69 -8.52 -5.24
N LEU A 88 4.20 -9.01 -4.09
CA LEU A 88 4.04 -10.43 -3.76
C LEU A 88 2.80 -10.61 -2.87
N TYR A 89 1.90 -11.51 -3.28
CA TYR A 89 0.59 -11.68 -2.63
C TYR A 89 -0.15 -10.34 -2.55
N ALA A 90 -0.67 -9.96 -1.37
CA ALA A 90 -1.32 -8.68 -1.13
C ALA A 90 -0.33 -7.55 -0.77
N PHE A 91 0.96 -7.84 -0.62
CA PHE A 91 1.92 -6.88 -0.08
C PHE A 91 2.98 -6.50 -1.11
N ALA A 92 3.78 -5.50 -0.76
CA ALA A 92 4.89 -5.06 -1.56
C ALA A 92 6.11 -4.74 -0.68
N MET A 93 7.31 -4.85 -1.25
CA MET A 93 8.58 -4.65 -0.56
C MET A 93 9.51 -3.73 -1.35
N THR A 94 10.27 -2.91 -0.63
CA THR A 94 11.41 -2.17 -1.18
C THR A 94 12.66 -3.04 -1.16
N LEU A 95 13.42 -3.07 -2.25
CA LEU A 95 14.75 -3.68 -2.30
C LEU A 95 15.80 -2.66 -2.71
N TYR A 96 16.96 -2.78 -2.08
CA TYR A 96 18.13 -1.94 -2.29
C TYR A 96 19.24 -2.75 -2.98
N PRO A 97 20.21 -2.09 -3.64
CA PRO A 97 21.37 -2.76 -4.24
C PRO A 97 22.10 -3.63 -3.21
N ARG A 98 22.61 -4.79 -3.64
CA ARG A 98 23.30 -5.75 -2.75
C ARG A 98 24.68 -5.25 -2.33
N ASP A 99 25.28 -4.44 -3.17
CA ASP A 99 26.59 -3.80 -3.05
C ASP A 99 26.49 -2.35 -2.52
N GLU A 100 25.37 -1.99 -1.89
CA GLU A 100 25.21 -0.68 -1.26
C GLU A 100 26.25 -0.49 -0.14
N PRO A 101 27.07 0.58 -0.18
CA PRO A 101 28.06 0.83 0.87
C PRO A 101 27.36 1.25 2.17
N THR A 102 28.07 1.20 3.29
CA THR A 102 27.55 1.68 4.57
C THR A 102 27.11 3.13 4.48
N ILE A 103 25.85 3.41 4.84
CA ILE A 103 25.25 4.74 4.72
C ILE A 103 25.02 5.34 6.11
N PRO A 104 25.19 6.66 6.29
CA PRO A 104 24.85 7.30 7.54
C PRO A 104 23.37 7.10 7.93
N ALA A 105 23.12 6.82 9.22
CA ALA A 105 21.78 6.60 9.77
C ALA A 105 20.78 7.72 9.41
N ARG A 106 21.24 8.97 9.32
CA ARG A 106 20.40 10.11 8.91
C ARG A 106 19.84 9.97 7.49
N LEU A 107 20.66 9.51 6.54
CA LEU A 107 20.22 9.32 5.16
C LEU A 107 19.23 8.15 5.08
N HIS A 108 19.48 7.12 5.85
CA HIS A 108 18.59 5.99 5.96
C HIS A 108 17.20 6.33 6.51
N ILE A 109 17.12 7.13 7.57
CA ILE A 109 15.85 7.68 8.07
C ILE A 109 15.16 8.51 6.97
N ARG A 110 15.93 9.33 6.23
CA ARG A 110 15.36 10.14 5.14
C ARG A 110 14.75 9.27 4.04
N ARG A 111 15.37 8.13 3.69
CA ARG A 111 14.87 7.15 2.71
C ARG A 111 13.62 6.43 3.22
N SER A 112 13.63 6.01 4.49
CA SER A 112 12.50 5.29 5.08
C SER A 112 11.29 6.20 5.28
N LEU A 113 11.46 7.50 5.52
CA LEU A 113 10.33 8.43 5.66
C LEU A 113 9.57 8.68 4.34
N GLY A 114 10.16 8.39 3.18
CA GLY A 114 9.53 8.61 1.89
C GLY A 114 8.18 7.91 1.74
N GLY A 115 8.10 6.63 2.12
CA GLY A 115 6.87 5.86 2.06
C GLY A 115 5.77 6.38 2.99
N PRO A 116 6.04 6.55 4.30
CA PRO A 116 5.09 7.14 5.24
C PRO A 116 4.61 8.53 4.84
N ILE A 117 5.48 9.40 4.31
CA ILE A 117 5.07 10.74 3.83
C ILE A 117 4.14 10.63 2.63
N ALA A 118 4.50 9.85 1.61
CA ALA A 118 3.66 9.65 0.43
C ALA A 118 2.29 9.05 0.81
N PHE A 119 2.30 8.12 1.76
CA PHE A 119 1.07 7.51 2.26
C PHE A 119 0.22 8.49 3.08
N GLY A 120 0.84 9.33 3.92
CA GLY A 120 0.15 10.40 4.63
C GLY A 120 -0.57 11.37 3.69
N ILE A 121 0.07 11.73 2.57
CA ILE A 121 -0.56 12.53 1.52
C ILE A 121 -1.75 11.79 0.90
N ALA A 122 -1.60 10.51 0.54
CA ALA A 122 -2.68 9.71 0.01
C ALA A 122 -3.87 9.59 0.99
N LEU A 123 -3.58 9.39 2.29
CA LEU A 123 -4.58 9.34 3.34
C LEU A 123 -5.37 10.66 3.45
N ILE A 124 -4.71 11.81 3.37
CA ILE A 124 -5.38 13.11 3.35
C ILE A 124 -6.32 13.21 2.14
N ILE A 125 -5.85 12.83 0.95
CA ILE A 125 -6.67 12.86 -0.28
C ILE A 125 -7.90 11.97 -0.12
N VAL A 126 -7.72 10.73 0.35
CA VAL A 126 -8.81 9.78 0.55
C VAL A 126 -9.78 10.26 1.62
N PHE A 127 -9.29 10.86 2.70
CA PHE A 127 -10.14 11.45 3.73
C PHE A 127 -11.01 12.57 3.16
N LEU A 128 -10.45 13.45 2.32
CA LEU A 128 -11.20 14.51 1.64
C LEU A 128 -12.24 13.92 0.67
N LEU A 129 -11.90 12.86 -0.08
CA LEU A 129 -12.87 12.18 -0.95
C LEU A 129 -14.02 11.58 -0.15
N TRP A 130 -13.70 10.86 0.93
CA TRP A 130 -14.70 10.28 1.83
C TRP A 130 -15.59 11.33 2.49
N SER A 131 -15.02 12.44 2.96
CA SER A 131 -15.80 13.49 3.62
C SER A 131 -16.82 14.14 2.69
N ASN A 132 -16.50 14.25 1.40
CA ASN A 132 -17.40 14.81 0.39
C ASN A 132 -18.38 13.79 -0.20
N ALA A 133 -18.23 12.50 0.09
CA ALA A 133 -19.08 11.42 -0.43
C ALA A 133 -20.05 10.83 0.61
N ARG A 134 -20.19 11.44 1.79
CA ARG A 134 -21.03 10.89 2.88
C ARG A 134 -22.51 10.77 2.53
N ASP A 135 -23.03 11.78 1.84
CA ASP A 135 -24.43 11.85 1.39
C ASP A 135 -24.61 11.41 -0.06
N ALA A 136 -23.56 10.84 -0.67
CA ALA A 136 -23.61 10.33 -2.04
C ALA A 136 -24.42 9.03 -2.12
N TYR A 137 -24.69 8.60 -3.36
CA TYR A 137 -25.25 7.29 -3.64
C TYR A 137 -24.41 6.20 -2.97
N TRP A 138 -25.07 5.15 -2.47
CA TRP A 138 -24.45 4.17 -1.56
C TRP A 138 -23.14 3.59 -2.12
N THR A 139 -23.05 3.35 -3.42
CA THR A 139 -21.86 2.79 -4.07
C THR A 139 -20.63 3.65 -3.85
N LEU A 140 -20.75 4.98 -3.96
CA LEU A 140 -19.67 5.93 -3.72
C LEU A 140 -19.35 6.06 -2.23
N ARG A 141 -20.38 6.08 -1.39
CA ARG A 141 -20.22 6.13 0.07
C ARG A 141 -19.44 4.93 0.59
N TYR A 142 -19.81 3.71 0.17
CA TYR A 142 -19.13 2.49 0.58
C TYR A 142 -17.73 2.39 -0.03
N LEU A 143 -17.55 2.71 -1.32
CA LEU A 143 -16.23 2.70 -1.95
C LEU A 143 -15.25 3.63 -1.21
N THR A 144 -15.63 4.89 -1.00
CA THR A 144 -14.75 5.85 -0.31
C THR A 144 -14.52 5.49 1.16
N SER A 145 -15.51 4.89 1.83
CA SER A 145 -15.33 4.38 3.20
C SER A 145 -14.34 3.21 3.25
N PHE A 146 -14.39 2.28 2.28
CA PHE A 146 -13.41 1.22 2.15
C PHE A 146 -12.02 1.75 1.79
N MET A 147 -11.93 2.72 0.87
CA MET A 147 -10.66 3.37 0.55
C MET A 147 -10.05 4.01 1.79
N LEU A 148 -10.85 4.69 2.62
CA LEU A 148 -10.38 5.30 3.86
C LEU A 148 -9.94 4.23 4.87
N PHE A 149 -10.73 3.17 5.05
CA PHE A 149 -10.36 2.04 5.91
C PHE A 149 -9.03 1.43 5.47
N GLU A 150 -8.86 1.13 4.18
CA GLU A 150 -7.63 0.57 3.63
C GLU A 150 -6.45 1.51 3.79
N ALA A 151 -6.63 2.82 3.53
CA ALA A 151 -5.58 3.82 3.71
C ALA A 151 -5.12 3.90 5.17
N VAL A 152 -6.05 3.89 6.13
CA VAL A 152 -5.72 3.88 7.56
C VAL A 152 -5.05 2.56 7.94
N PHE A 153 -5.66 1.42 7.57
CA PHE A 153 -5.17 0.09 7.90
C PHE A 153 -3.75 -0.11 7.40
N LEU A 154 -3.51 0.13 6.11
CA LEU A 154 -2.19 -0.02 5.50
C LEU A 154 -1.20 1.05 6.00
N PHE A 155 -1.62 2.27 6.31
CA PHE A 155 -0.71 3.25 6.92
C PHE A 155 -0.13 2.70 8.22
N PHE A 156 -0.96 2.18 9.13
CA PHE A 156 -0.49 1.61 10.38
C PHE A 156 0.23 0.28 10.17
N PHE A 157 -0.34 -0.62 9.38
CA PHE A 157 0.22 -1.95 9.15
C PHE A 157 1.57 -1.86 8.43
N SER A 158 1.69 -1.08 7.36
CA SER A 158 2.97 -0.91 6.67
C SER A 158 3.99 -0.15 7.55
N SER A 159 3.61 0.95 8.20
CA SER A 159 4.56 1.70 9.03
C SER A 159 5.09 0.88 10.21
N ILE A 160 4.25 0.06 10.84
CA ILE A 160 4.62 -0.73 12.04
C ILE A 160 5.22 -2.08 11.64
N VAL A 161 4.57 -2.81 10.75
CA VAL A 161 4.89 -4.23 10.47
C VAL A 161 5.86 -4.37 9.33
N THR A 162 5.70 -3.65 8.21
CA THR A 162 6.64 -3.79 7.09
C THR A 162 7.89 -2.96 7.32
N ASP A 163 7.76 -1.68 7.64
CA ASP A 163 8.92 -0.79 7.77
C ASP A 163 9.56 -0.92 9.15
N GLY A 164 8.76 -0.88 10.22
CA GLY A 164 9.22 -0.97 11.61
C GLY A 164 9.72 -2.36 12.02
N LEU A 165 8.96 -3.42 11.77
CA LEU A 165 9.34 -4.78 12.19
C LEU A 165 10.50 -5.32 11.34
N MET A 166 10.54 -5.04 10.03
CA MET A 166 11.67 -5.47 9.19
C MET A 166 12.96 -4.72 9.54
N PHE A 167 12.86 -3.47 10.01
CA PHE A 167 13.98 -2.75 10.60
C PHE A 167 14.57 -3.51 11.80
N ILE A 168 13.72 -4.10 12.64
CA ILE A 168 14.15 -4.84 13.85
C ILE A 168 14.62 -6.27 13.50
N VAL A 169 13.86 -7.02 12.69
CA VAL A 169 14.04 -8.47 12.50
C VAL A 169 15.17 -8.78 11.53
N ARG A 170 15.31 -8.03 10.43
CA ARG A 170 16.28 -8.43 9.39
C ARG A 170 17.72 -8.06 9.70
N LYS A 171 18.02 -7.21 10.69
CA LYS A 171 19.38 -6.70 10.97
C LYS A 171 20.16 -6.29 9.69
N GLN A 172 19.49 -6.04 8.56
CA GLN A 172 20.10 -5.62 7.29
C GLN A 172 20.62 -4.17 7.33
N TRP A 173 20.76 -3.67 8.55
CA TRP A 173 20.96 -2.31 8.99
C TRP A 173 22.01 -2.19 10.09
N LEU A 174 22.47 -3.32 10.65
CA LEU A 174 23.71 -3.26 11.38
C LEU A 174 24.80 -3.00 10.32
N PRO A 175 25.68 -2.01 10.52
CA PRO A 175 26.99 -2.12 9.90
C PRO A 175 27.47 -3.54 10.18
N SER A 176 28.21 -4.17 9.26
CA SER A 176 29.02 -5.31 9.67
C SER A 176 29.80 -4.85 10.89
N GLU A 177 29.38 -5.29 12.09
CA GLU A 177 30.21 -5.22 13.26
C GLU A 177 31.37 -6.15 12.92
N GLU A 178 32.45 -5.51 12.48
CA GLU A 178 33.81 -6.04 12.31
C GLU A 178 34.03 -7.00 11.12
N ALA A 179 34.67 -6.47 10.07
CA ALA A 179 35.82 -7.06 9.39
C ALA A 179 36.57 -6.00 8.56
#